data_AF-A0A7V6J0Q8-F1
#
_entry.id   AF-A0A7V6J0Q8-F1
#
_cell.length_a   1.000
_cell.length_b   1.000
_cell.length_c   1.000
_cell.angle_alpha   90.00
_cell.angle_beta   90.00
_cell.angle_gamma   90.00
#
_symmetry.space_group_name_H-M   'P 1'
#
loop_
_entity.id
_entity.type
_entity.pdbx_description
1 polymer ?
#
loop_
_entity_poly.entity_id
_entity_poly.type
_entity_poly.pdbx_seq_one_letter_code
_entity_poly.pdbx_strand_id
1 'polypeptide(L)'
;MANNQIELITLLDSKVKLKKKLADLIYGSIEVRETDSNKYIYVHYREDGIRYTKYVDEFSDELYNLIVKNNLEAKQVKKEIREIKKKLKALNYKESELSEEVQINIDFARKHLADTIYKQAILEGVATTYMDTETILEGGKVNNMTPDDVMKIINLKHAWEFLLNSSVITSQTNYALLCEINKLVLKGFYYTAGKIRTVPVSIGGTTWRSKIPIESTVKEELKEILNSNLEIIDKAIELLLYTMKKQIFIDGNKRTAVIFANHILISHGQGLITIPVDKTQEYRTLLLNYYENTDTISIKQFLKEVCYNRI
;
A
#
# COMPACT_ATOMS: atom_id res chain seq x y z
N MET A 1 4.94 -8.20 20.92
CA MET A 1 4.31 -6.97 20.37
C MET A 1 4.37 -6.91 18.83
N ALA A 2 5.53 -7.04 18.18
CA ALA A 2 5.63 -7.05 16.71
C ALA A 2 4.83 -8.18 16.01
N ASN A 3 4.81 -9.38 16.60
CA ASN A 3 4.09 -10.53 16.02
C ASN A 3 2.57 -10.30 15.96
N ASN A 4 1.99 -9.70 17.01
CA ASN A 4 0.56 -9.40 17.07
C ASN A 4 0.16 -8.32 16.05
N GLN A 5 1.04 -7.35 15.76
CA GLN A 5 0.78 -6.34 14.73
C GLN A 5 0.78 -6.96 13.32
N ILE A 6 1.75 -7.82 13.00
CA ILE A 6 1.82 -8.52 11.71
C ILE A 6 0.61 -9.45 11.53
N GLU A 7 0.22 -10.19 12.57
CA GLU A 7 -0.98 -11.03 12.56
C GLU A 7 -2.25 -10.20 12.33
N LEU A 8 -2.37 -9.07 13.03
CA LEU A 8 -3.50 -8.15 12.89
C LEU A 8 -3.62 -7.61 11.47
N ILE A 9 -2.52 -7.19 10.86
CA ILE A 9 -2.50 -6.72 9.47
C ILE A 9 -2.87 -7.85 8.49
N THR A 10 -2.33 -9.05 8.69
CA THR A 10 -2.62 -10.23 7.85
C THR A 10 -4.10 -10.60 7.89
N LEU A 11 -4.70 -10.58 9.08
CA LEU A 11 -6.14 -10.82 9.27
C LEU A 11 -6.98 -9.74 8.59
N LEU A 12 -6.56 -8.49 8.63
CA LEU A 12 -7.29 -7.37 8.02
C LEU A 12 -7.19 -7.36 6.49
N ASP A 13 -6.02 -7.66 5.92
CA ASP A 13 -5.85 -7.90 4.49
C ASP A 13 -6.72 -9.07 4.00
N SER A 14 -6.73 -10.18 4.73
CA SER A 14 -7.60 -11.33 4.44
C SER A 14 -9.09 -10.94 4.49
N LYS A 15 -9.51 -10.15 5.48
CA LYS A 15 -10.89 -9.62 5.59
C LYS A 15 -11.27 -8.77 4.38
N VAL A 16 -10.37 -7.89 3.92
CA VAL A 16 -10.60 -7.02 2.75
C VAL A 16 -10.72 -7.86 1.47
N LYS A 17 -9.79 -8.79 1.24
CA LYS A 17 -9.84 -9.71 0.07
C LYS A 17 -11.13 -10.52 0.03
N LEU A 18 -11.56 -11.07 1.17
CA LEU A 18 -12.81 -11.81 1.27
C LEU A 18 -14.05 -10.93 1.07
N LYS A 19 -14.04 -9.69 1.56
CA LYS A 19 -15.12 -8.71 1.28
C LYS A 19 -15.22 -8.40 -0.21
N LYS A 20 -14.09 -8.14 -0.88
CA LYS A 20 -14.05 -7.90 -2.33
C LYS A 20 -14.58 -9.11 -3.09
N LYS A 21 -14.05 -10.30 -2.79
CA LYS A 21 -14.53 -11.57 -3.36
C LYS A 21 -16.04 -11.74 -3.18
N LEU A 22 -16.59 -11.40 -2.02
CA LEU A 22 -18.03 -11.49 -1.76
C LEU A 22 -18.84 -10.48 -2.60
N ALA A 23 -18.33 -9.26 -2.80
CA ALA A 23 -18.98 -8.22 -3.58
C ALA A 23 -19.01 -8.56 -5.09
N ASP A 24 -18.00 -9.27 -5.59
CA ASP A 24 -17.91 -9.70 -6.99
C ASP A 24 -18.83 -10.88 -7.33
N LEU A 25 -19.36 -11.60 -6.33
CA LEU A 25 -20.26 -12.74 -6.55
C LEU A 25 -21.69 -12.28 -6.83
N ILE A 26 -22.34 -12.90 -7.82
CA ILE A 26 -23.79 -12.86 -7.98
C ILE A 26 -24.37 -14.00 -7.13
N TYR A 27 -25.00 -13.65 -6.00
CA TYR A 27 -25.56 -14.60 -5.06
C TYR A 27 -26.88 -14.08 -4.47
N GLY A 28 -27.67 -14.99 -3.93
CA GLY A 28 -28.99 -14.69 -3.35
C GLY A 28 -30.00 -15.79 -3.60
N SER A 29 -31.17 -15.65 -2.98
CA SER A 29 -32.33 -16.46 -3.31
C SER A 29 -32.75 -16.15 -4.74
N ILE A 30 -32.76 -17.16 -5.60
CA ILE A 30 -33.10 -17.05 -7.01
C ILE A 30 -34.62 -16.93 -7.15
N GLU A 31 -35.07 -15.94 -7.92
CA GLU A 31 -36.45 -15.80 -8.40
C GLU A 31 -36.39 -15.79 -9.94
N VAL A 32 -37.14 -16.68 -10.58
CA VAL A 32 -37.29 -16.68 -12.04
C VAL A 32 -38.64 -16.07 -12.37
N ARG A 33 -38.65 -14.99 -13.16
CA ARG A 33 -39.87 -14.33 -13.63
C ARG A 33 -40.07 -14.63 -15.12
N GLU A 34 -41.31 -14.88 -15.51
CA GLU A 34 -41.69 -15.16 -16.90
C GLU A 34 -42.50 -13.98 -17.45
N THR A 35 -42.15 -13.51 -18.64
CA THR A 35 -42.93 -12.53 -19.41
C THR A 35 -42.96 -12.93 -20.88
N ASP A 36 -44.18 -13.03 -21.43
CA ASP A 36 -44.54 -13.37 -22.82
C ASP A 36 -43.91 -14.67 -23.39
N SER A 37 -42.59 -14.73 -23.51
CA SER A 37 -41.80 -15.86 -24.05
C SER A 37 -40.40 -16.03 -23.42
N ASN A 38 -39.95 -15.08 -22.59
CA ASN A 38 -38.62 -15.10 -21.99
C ASN A 38 -38.70 -15.31 -20.48
N LYS A 39 -37.65 -15.90 -19.92
CA LYS A 39 -37.48 -16.10 -18.48
C LYS A 39 -36.31 -15.24 -18.01
N TYR A 40 -36.44 -14.61 -16.85
CA TYR A 40 -35.43 -13.70 -16.31
C TYR A 40 -35.07 -14.08 -14.88
N ILE A 41 -33.79 -13.99 -14.54
CA ILE A 41 -33.29 -14.28 -13.20
C ILE A 41 -33.16 -13.00 -12.39
N TYR A 42 -33.78 -13.01 -11.21
CA TYR A 42 -33.57 -12.05 -10.14
C TYR A 42 -32.94 -12.75 -8.95
N VAL A 43 -32.09 -12.03 -8.21
CA VAL A 43 -31.54 -12.51 -6.94
C VAL A 43 -31.98 -11.60 -5.81
N HIS A 44 -32.45 -12.23 -4.72
CA HIS A 44 -32.73 -11.54 -3.47
C HIS A 44 -31.65 -11.83 -2.44
N TYR A 45 -31.13 -10.79 -1.82
CA TYR A 45 -30.14 -10.93 -0.76
C TYR A 45 -30.42 -9.91 0.33
N ARG A 46 -29.77 -10.08 1.48
CA ARG A 46 -29.83 -9.13 2.59
C ARG A 46 -28.45 -8.57 2.87
N GLU A 47 -28.37 -7.25 2.98
CA GLU A 47 -27.23 -6.51 3.49
C GLU A 47 -27.71 -5.63 4.64
N ASP A 48 -27.05 -5.74 5.78
CA ASP A 48 -27.38 -5.02 7.03
C ASP A 48 -28.86 -5.07 7.42
N GLY A 49 -29.50 -6.22 7.17
CA GLY A 49 -30.91 -6.46 7.49
C GLY A 49 -31.90 -5.96 6.44
N ILE A 50 -31.44 -5.15 5.47
CA ILE A 50 -32.24 -4.64 4.36
C ILE A 50 -32.27 -5.69 3.24
N ARG A 51 -33.46 -5.97 2.70
CA ARG A 51 -33.65 -6.89 1.57
C ARG A 51 -33.46 -6.12 0.26
N TYR A 52 -32.55 -6.60 -0.57
CA TYR A 52 -32.31 -6.11 -1.91
C TYR A 52 -32.81 -7.13 -2.94
N THR A 53 -33.22 -6.63 -4.10
CA THR A 53 -33.55 -7.44 -5.28
C THR A 53 -32.77 -6.89 -6.46
N LYS A 54 -32.00 -7.75 -7.13
CA LYS A 54 -31.18 -7.37 -8.28
C LYS A 54 -31.59 -8.22 -9.48
N TYR A 55 -31.91 -7.57 -10.59
CA TYR A 55 -31.99 -8.23 -11.89
C TYR A 55 -30.60 -8.72 -12.28
N VAL A 56 -30.49 -9.97 -12.71
CA VAL A 56 -29.23 -10.57 -13.12
C VAL A 56 -29.13 -10.56 -14.64
N ASP A 57 -29.92 -11.40 -15.31
CA ASP A 57 -29.96 -11.52 -16.77
C ASP A 57 -31.15 -12.40 -17.21
N GLU A 58 -31.29 -12.67 -18.50
CA GLU A 58 -32.12 -13.73 -19.04
C GLU A 58 -31.70 -15.11 -18.50
N PHE A 59 -32.68 -15.99 -18.29
CA PHE A 59 -32.47 -17.31 -17.71
C PHE A 59 -31.66 -18.20 -18.66
N SER A 60 -30.61 -18.80 -18.12
CA SER A 60 -29.96 -19.98 -18.68
C SER A 60 -29.64 -20.97 -17.55
N ASP A 61 -29.60 -22.26 -17.86
CA ASP A 61 -29.21 -23.29 -16.89
C ASP A 61 -27.79 -23.04 -16.35
N GLU A 62 -26.90 -22.50 -17.19
CA GLU A 62 -25.55 -22.12 -16.83
C GLU A 62 -25.54 -21.00 -15.77
N LEU A 63 -26.31 -19.94 -15.99
CA LEU A 63 -26.43 -18.82 -15.05
C LEU A 63 -27.09 -19.25 -13.74
N TYR A 64 -28.14 -20.07 -13.82
CA TYR A 64 -28.80 -20.62 -12.63
C TYR A 64 -27.81 -21.42 -11.78
N ASN A 65 -27.09 -22.36 -12.40
CA ASN A 65 -26.10 -23.20 -11.72
C ASN A 65 -24.92 -22.39 -11.16
N LEU A 66 -24.50 -21.34 -11.88
CA LEU A 66 -23.49 -20.40 -11.40
C LEU A 66 -23.94 -19.71 -10.11
N ILE A 67 -25.18 -19.22 -10.05
CA ILE A 67 -25.69 -18.54 -8.84
C ILE A 67 -25.82 -19.53 -7.67
N VAL A 68 -26.23 -20.78 -7.92
CA VAL A 68 -26.26 -21.84 -6.91
C VAL A 68 -24.86 -22.11 -6.35
N LYS A 69 -23.85 -22.22 -7.21
CA LYS A 69 -22.44 -22.37 -6.81
C LYS A 69 -21.97 -21.14 -6.01
N ASN A 70 -22.25 -19.94 -6.50
CA ASN A 70 -21.91 -18.69 -5.83
C ASN A 70 -22.57 -18.56 -4.46
N ASN A 71 -23.77 -19.11 -4.25
CA ASN A 71 -24.42 -19.14 -2.95
C ASN A 71 -23.65 -19.96 -1.92
N LEU A 72 -23.12 -21.12 -2.32
CA LEU A 72 -22.26 -21.95 -1.47
C LEU A 72 -20.95 -21.21 -1.14
N GLU A 73 -20.34 -20.59 -2.15
CA GLU A 73 -19.11 -19.83 -1.99
C GLU A 73 -19.30 -18.59 -1.10
N ALA A 74 -20.36 -17.82 -1.33
CA ALA A 74 -20.72 -16.67 -0.50
C ALA A 74 -20.96 -17.07 0.96
N LYS A 75 -21.57 -18.24 1.21
CA LYS A 75 -21.77 -18.77 2.57
C LYS A 75 -20.42 -19.08 3.24
N GLN A 76 -19.50 -19.71 2.52
CA GLN A 76 -18.16 -20.02 3.02
C GLN A 76 -17.34 -18.75 3.29
N VAL A 77 -17.31 -17.81 2.35
CA VAL A 77 -16.64 -16.51 2.50
C VAL A 77 -17.22 -15.72 3.68
N LYS A 78 -18.54 -15.69 3.85
CA LYS A 78 -19.19 -15.05 5.02
C LYS A 78 -18.78 -15.71 6.34
N LYS A 79 -18.57 -17.03 6.36
CA LYS A 79 -18.09 -17.75 7.55
C LYS A 79 -16.66 -17.36 7.89
N GLU A 80 -15.76 -17.33 6.91
CA GLU A 80 -14.37 -16.92 7.08
C GLU A 80 -14.25 -15.47 7.58
N ILE A 81 -15.04 -14.54 7.02
CA ILE A 81 -15.11 -13.15 7.51
C ILE A 81 -15.51 -13.10 8.99
N ARG A 82 -16.48 -13.92 9.43
CA ARG A 82 -16.89 -13.97 10.85
C ARG A 82 -15.78 -14.53 11.74
N GLU A 83 -15.05 -15.54 11.29
CA GLU A 83 -13.92 -16.11 12.03
C GLU A 83 -12.79 -15.09 12.18
N ILE A 84 -12.47 -14.35 11.12
CA ILE A 84 -11.51 -13.25 11.17
C ILE A 84 -11.97 -12.16 12.14
N LYS A 85 -13.25 -11.74 12.10
CA LYS A 85 -13.81 -10.77 13.07
C LYS A 85 -13.64 -11.24 14.52
N LYS A 86 -13.82 -12.54 14.80
CA LYS A 86 -13.57 -13.11 16.14
C LYS A 86 -12.09 -13.02 16.53
N LYS A 87 -11.17 -13.38 15.63
CA LYS A 87 -9.72 -13.27 15.86
C LYS A 87 -9.29 -11.83 16.12
N LEU A 88 -9.80 -10.88 15.32
CA LEU A 88 -9.54 -9.45 15.51
C LEU A 88 -10.04 -8.95 16.87
N LYS A 89 -11.24 -9.36 17.29
CA LYS A 89 -11.75 -9.02 18.63
C LYS A 89 -10.89 -9.60 19.75
N ALA A 90 -10.38 -10.83 19.59
CA ALA A 90 -9.45 -11.44 20.55
C ALA A 90 -8.10 -10.72 20.64
N LEU A 91 -7.69 -10.06 19.55
CA LEU A 91 -6.51 -9.18 19.51
C LEU A 91 -6.80 -7.75 20.01
N ASN A 92 -7.96 -7.50 20.63
CA ASN A 92 -8.42 -6.18 21.08
C ASN A 92 -8.48 -5.13 19.94
N TYR A 93 -8.65 -5.55 18.69
CA TYR A 93 -8.87 -4.63 17.58
C TYR A 93 -10.24 -3.97 17.71
N LYS A 94 -10.25 -2.64 17.76
CA LYS A 94 -11.45 -1.82 17.56
C LYS A 94 -11.39 -1.26 16.14
N GLU A 95 -12.43 -1.53 15.35
CA GLU A 95 -12.58 -0.94 14.03
C GLU A 95 -12.84 0.56 14.24
N SER A 96 -11.80 1.39 14.10
CA SER A 96 -11.97 2.84 14.06
C SER A 96 -12.58 3.20 12.72
N GLU A 97 -13.70 3.91 12.71
CA GLU A 97 -14.17 4.56 11.49
C GLU A 97 -13.09 5.52 11.01
N LEU A 98 -12.72 5.40 9.73
CA LEU A 98 -11.81 6.34 9.10
C LEU A 98 -12.49 7.70 9.06
N SER A 99 -11.75 8.78 9.33
CA SER A 99 -12.29 10.11 9.07
C SER A 99 -12.54 10.27 7.57
N GLU A 100 -13.50 11.12 7.22
CA GLU A 100 -13.86 11.40 5.83
C GLU A 100 -12.64 11.89 5.03
N GLU A 101 -11.83 12.78 5.62
CA GLU A 101 -10.58 13.28 5.02
C GLU A 101 -9.59 12.16 4.71
N VAL A 102 -9.40 11.21 5.63
CA VAL A 102 -8.50 10.06 5.42
C VAL A 102 -9.07 9.13 4.35
N GLN A 103 -10.38 8.91 4.33
CA GLN A 103 -11.03 8.09 3.31
C GLN A 103 -10.87 8.70 1.91
N ILE A 104 -11.11 10.01 1.77
CA ILE A 104 -10.86 10.77 0.52
C ILE A 104 -9.40 10.60 0.08
N ASN A 105 -8.45 10.68 1.02
CA ASN A 105 -7.04 10.55 0.71
C ASN A 105 -6.64 9.13 0.29
N ILE A 106 -7.23 8.09 0.89
CA ILE A 106 -7.02 6.70 0.48
C ILE A 106 -7.52 6.51 -0.95
N ASP A 107 -8.69 7.05 -1.28
CA ASP A 107 -9.27 6.92 -2.62
C ASP A 107 -8.48 7.73 -3.65
N PHE A 108 -7.99 8.92 -3.28
CA PHE A 108 -7.04 9.69 -4.08
C PHE A 108 -5.75 8.91 -4.34
N ALA A 109 -5.15 8.28 -3.32
CA ALA A 109 -3.94 7.49 -3.47
C ALA A 109 -4.16 6.23 -4.32
N ARG A 110 -5.32 5.56 -4.19
CA ARG A 110 -5.70 4.41 -5.04
C ARG A 110 -5.83 4.81 -6.50
N LYS A 111 -6.46 5.96 -6.77
CA LYS A 111 -6.61 6.48 -8.14
C LYS A 111 -5.27 6.79 -8.80
N HIS A 112 -4.27 7.23 -8.04
CA HIS A 112 -2.94 7.58 -8.54
C HIS A 112 -1.89 6.47 -8.30
N LEU A 113 -2.33 5.25 -7.96
CA LEU A 113 -1.42 4.18 -7.54
C LEU A 113 -0.45 3.76 -8.65
N ALA A 114 -0.96 3.57 -9.88
CA ALA A 114 -0.14 3.17 -11.02
C ALA A 114 0.94 4.23 -11.34
N ASP A 115 0.55 5.50 -11.41
CA ASP A 115 1.46 6.64 -11.62
C ASP A 115 2.50 6.76 -10.50
N THR A 116 2.08 6.58 -9.24
CA THR A 116 2.98 6.61 -8.09
C THR A 116 4.03 5.50 -8.14
N ILE A 117 3.62 4.28 -8.53
CA ILE A 117 4.53 3.14 -8.68
C ILE A 117 5.48 3.37 -9.85
N TYR A 118 4.97 3.85 -10.99
CA TYR A 118 5.78 4.19 -12.16
C TYR A 118 6.87 5.21 -11.82
N LYS A 119 6.50 6.32 -11.18
CA LYS A 119 7.44 7.35 -10.71
C LYS A 119 8.52 6.78 -9.78
N GLN A 120 8.15 5.90 -8.85
CA GLN A 120 9.12 5.24 -7.97
C GLN A 120 10.03 4.24 -8.70
N ALA A 121 9.51 3.51 -9.68
CA ALA A 121 10.31 2.61 -10.50
C ALA A 121 11.39 3.38 -11.28
N ILE A 122 11.02 4.49 -11.91
CA ILE A 122 11.97 5.38 -12.60
C ILE A 122 13.00 5.97 -11.62
N LEU A 123 12.57 6.38 -10.42
CA LEU A 123 13.46 6.90 -9.40
C LEU A 123 14.56 5.89 -9.01
N GLU A 124 14.18 4.61 -8.88
CA GLU A 124 15.07 3.47 -8.60
C GLU A 124 15.99 3.13 -9.79
N GLY A 125 15.73 3.69 -10.98
CA GLY A 125 16.47 3.40 -12.20
C GLY A 125 15.97 2.17 -12.95
N VAL A 126 14.74 1.72 -12.68
CA VAL A 126 14.09 0.69 -13.49
C VAL A 126 13.75 1.28 -14.86
N ALA A 127 14.24 0.65 -15.92
CA ALA A 127 13.89 1.01 -17.28
C ALA A 127 12.49 0.47 -17.61
N THR A 128 11.47 1.29 -17.42
CA THR A 128 10.06 0.95 -17.67
C THR A 128 9.32 2.14 -18.30
N THR A 129 8.18 1.88 -18.93
CA THR A 129 7.21 2.91 -19.34
C THR A 129 6.01 2.90 -18.40
N TYR A 130 5.18 3.95 -18.46
CA TYR A 130 3.91 3.94 -17.73
C TYR A 130 3.01 2.77 -18.15
N MET A 131 2.91 2.50 -19.46
CA MET A 131 2.10 1.41 -20.03
C MET A 131 2.61 0.02 -19.61
N ASP A 132 3.92 -0.19 -19.62
CA ASP A 132 4.51 -1.45 -19.14
C ASP A 132 4.26 -1.62 -17.64
N THR A 133 4.37 -0.53 -16.88
CA THR A 133 4.09 -0.56 -15.44
C THR A 133 2.63 -0.94 -15.18
N GLU A 134 1.66 -0.30 -15.82
CA GLU A 134 0.24 -0.69 -15.72
C GLU A 134 0.01 -2.16 -16.10
N THR A 135 0.60 -2.59 -17.23
CA THR A 135 0.50 -3.99 -17.68
C THR A 135 0.98 -4.96 -16.61
N ILE A 136 2.12 -4.68 -15.95
CA ILE A 136 2.62 -5.50 -14.83
C ILE A 136 1.66 -5.48 -13.64
N LEU A 137 1.11 -4.30 -13.29
CA LEU A 137 0.17 -4.17 -12.18
C LEU A 137 -1.13 -4.97 -12.42
N GLU A 138 -1.55 -5.13 -13.66
CA GLU A 138 -2.72 -5.91 -14.05
C GLU A 138 -2.42 -7.42 -14.22
N GLY A 139 -1.15 -7.83 -14.11
CA GLY A 139 -0.72 -9.22 -14.30
C GLY A 139 -0.55 -9.61 -15.77
N GLY A 140 -0.45 -8.62 -16.66
CA GLY A 140 -0.15 -8.80 -18.07
C GLY A 140 1.33 -9.12 -18.34
N LYS A 141 1.65 -9.32 -19.62
CA LYS A 141 2.99 -9.64 -20.10
C LYS A 141 3.66 -8.40 -20.70
N VAL A 142 4.87 -8.09 -20.24
CA VAL A 142 5.75 -7.06 -20.81
C VAL A 142 6.93 -7.67 -21.54
N ASN A 143 7.48 -6.92 -22.50
CA ASN A 143 8.69 -7.29 -23.23
C ASN A 143 9.80 -6.28 -22.88
N ASN A 144 11.07 -6.68 -22.95
CA ASN A 144 12.24 -5.82 -22.72
C ASN A 144 12.50 -5.36 -21.27
N MET A 145 12.00 -6.09 -20.27
CA MET A 145 12.34 -5.87 -18.87
C MET A 145 12.99 -7.11 -18.26
N THR A 146 13.88 -6.90 -17.29
CA THR A 146 14.46 -8.01 -16.53
C THR A 146 13.43 -8.58 -15.54
N PRO A 147 13.50 -9.87 -15.19
CA PRO A 147 12.64 -10.44 -14.15
C PRO A 147 12.73 -9.68 -12.81
N ASP A 148 13.93 -9.21 -12.46
CA ASP A 148 14.17 -8.41 -11.26
C ASP A 148 13.43 -7.07 -11.31
N ASP A 149 13.44 -6.37 -12.45
CA ASP A 149 12.74 -5.10 -12.59
C ASP A 149 11.22 -5.26 -12.53
N VAL A 150 10.69 -6.32 -13.14
CA VAL A 150 9.27 -6.69 -13.00
C VAL A 150 8.94 -6.98 -11.54
N MET A 151 9.78 -7.74 -10.84
CA MET A 151 9.56 -8.06 -9.42
C MET A 151 9.65 -6.82 -8.51
N LYS A 152 10.52 -5.85 -8.79
CA LYS A 152 10.56 -4.57 -8.05
C LYS A 152 9.24 -3.81 -8.17
N ILE A 153 8.65 -3.75 -9.36
CA ILE A 153 7.34 -3.10 -9.59
C ILE A 153 6.22 -3.84 -8.83
N ILE A 154 6.20 -5.17 -8.92
CA ILE A 154 5.23 -5.99 -8.17
C ILE A 154 5.38 -5.80 -6.65
N ASN A 155 6.60 -5.70 -6.14
CA ASN A 155 6.85 -5.45 -4.73
C ASN A 155 6.38 -4.05 -4.29
N LEU A 156 6.57 -3.03 -5.12
CA LEU A 156 6.02 -1.70 -4.89
C LEU A 156 4.49 -1.75 -4.82
N LYS A 157 3.84 -2.46 -5.74
CA LYS A 157 2.38 -2.69 -5.70
C LYS A 157 1.94 -3.27 -4.37
N HIS A 158 2.53 -4.39 -3.95
CA HIS A 158 2.17 -5.06 -2.71
C HIS A 158 2.42 -4.17 -1.48
N ALA A 159 3.51 -3.40 -1.47
CA ALA A 159 3.82 -2.49 -0.37
C ALA A 159 2.81 -1.33 -0.28
N TRP A 160 2.37 -0.78 -1.41
CA TRP A 160 1.32 0.24 -1.44
C TRP A 160 -0.06 -0.30 -1.09
N GLU A 161 -0.44 -1.47 -1.59
CA GLU A 161 -1.72 -2.12 -1.23
C GLU A 161 -1.77 -2.43 0.27
N PHE A 162 -0.65 -2.88 0.84
CA PHE A 162 -0.49 -3.04 2.28
C PHE A 162 -0.68 -1.71 3.02
N LEU A 163 -0.02 -0.64 2.57
CA LEU A 163 -0.11 0.69 3.18
C LEU A 163 -1.56 1.22 3.20
N LEU A 164 -2.25 1.08 2.07
CA LEU A 164 -3.61 1.58 1.84
C LEU A 164 -4.71 0.69 2.45
N ASN A 165 -4.33 -0.36 3.16
CA ASN A 165 -5.27 -1.13 3.95
C ASN A 165 -5.76 -0.27 5.14
N SER A 166 -7.07 -0.18 5.33
CA SER A 166 -7.69 0.64 6.38
C SER A 166 -7.16 0.37 7.78
N SER A 167 -6.69 -0.84 8.08
CA SER A 167 -6.09 -1.13 9.39
C SER A 167 -4.64 -0.71 9.52
N VAL A 168 -3.92 -0.70 8.41
CA VAL A 168 -2.52 -0.27 8.38
C VAL A 168 -2.50 1.24 8.48
N ILE A 169 -3.32 1.92 7.69
CA ILE A 169 -3.36 3.38 7.68
C ILE A 169 -3.82 4.00 8.99
N THR A 170 -4.65 3.30 9.78
CA THR A 170 -5.04 3.73 11.13
C THR A 170 -4.06 3.30 12.22
N SER A 171 -3.06 2.48 11.85
CA SER A 171 -2.02 2.07 12.78
C SER A 171 -1.02 3.21 13.00
N GLN A 172 -0.24 3.11 14.07
CA GLN A 172 0.78 4.11 14.36
C GLN A 172 1.94 4.02 13.37
N THR A 173 2.33 5.15 12.77
CA THR A 173 3.61 5.29 12.07
C THR A 173 4.76 5.01 13.04
N ASN A 174 5.50 3.92 12.84
CA ASN A 174 6.58 3.52 13.74
C ASN A 174 7.63 2.63 13.04
N TYR A 175 8.67 2.25 13.78
CA TYR A 175 9.74 1.38 13.29
C TYR A 175 9.25 0.01 12.78
N ALA A 176 8.23 -0.59 13.42
CA ALA A 176 7.72 -1.89 12.99
C ALA A 176 7.05 -1.81 11.62
N LEU A 177 6.26 -0.75 11.39
CA LEU A 177 5.68 -0.47 10.08
C LEU A 177 6.77 -0.23 9.02
N LEU A 178 7.79 0.55 9.36
CA LEU A 178 8.93 0.81 8.47
C LEU A 178 9.63 -0.50 8.03
N CYS A 179 9.87 -1.41 8.96
CA CYS A 179 10.44 -2.72 8.68
C CYS A 179 9.54 -3.60 7.81
N GLU A 180 8.22 -3.62 8.05
CA GLU A 180 7.30 -4.42 7.23
C GLU A 180 7.19 -3.86 5.80
N ILE A 181 7.21 -2.54 5.62
CA ILE A 181 7.28 -1.92 4.28
C ILE A 181 8.55 -2.37 3.56
N ASN A 182 9.73 -2.30 4.21
CA ASN A 182 10.98 -2.74 3.59
C ASN A 182 10.95 -4.23 3.23
N LYS A 183 10.36 -5.06 4.09
CA LYS A 183 10.20 -6.50 3.83
C LYS A 183 9.40 -6.77 2.56
N LEU A 184 8.33 -6.00 2.32
CA LEU A 184 7.54 -6.11 1.10
C LEU A 184 8.30 -5.58 -0.12
N VAL A 185 8.97 -4.44 0.00
CA VAL A 185 9.78 -3.83 -1.07
C VAL A 185 10.90 -4.75 -1.55
N LEU A 186 11.54 -5.49 -0.64
CA LEU A 186 12.67 -6.39 -0.93
C LEU A 186 12.28 -7.86 -1.04
N LYS A 187 10.98 -8.19 -1.02
CA LYS A 187 10.52 -9.58 -1.06
C LYS A 187 11.09 -10.30 -2.29
N GLY A 188 11.75 -11.43 -2.08
CA GLY A 188 12.38 -12.22 -3.14
C GLY A 188 13.83 -11.83 -3.47
N PHE A 189 14.33 -10.68 -3.02
CA PHE A 189 15.70 -10.23 -3.27
C PHE A 189 16.67 -10.53 -2.12
N TYR A 190 16.21 -10.40 -0.87
CA TYR A 190 17.06 -10.54 0.31
C TYR A 190 16.38 -11.35 1.43
N TYR A 191 17.10 -12.33 2.00
CA TYR A 191 16.64 -13.05 3.19
C TYR A 191 16.54 -12.15 4.44
N THR A 192 17.27 -11.04 4.44
CA THR A 192 17.26 -10.02 5.50
C THR A 192 16.26 -8.89 5.24
N ALA A 193 15.35 -9.03 4.27
CA ALA A 193 14.31 -8.05 4.00
C ALA A 193 13.53 -7.69 5.28
N GLY A 194 13.38 -6.38 5.56
CA GLY A 194 12.75 -5.86 6.78
C GLY A 194 13.60 -5.94 8.05
N LYS A 195 14.85 -6.40 7.97
CA LYS A 195 15.77 -6.41 9.12
C LYS A 195 16.79 -5.29 8.99
N ILE A 196 17.10 -4.67 10.12
CA ILE A 196 18.20 -3.71 10.23
C ILE A 196 19.51 -4.34 9.75
N ARG A 197 20.30 -3.60 8.98
CA ARG A 197 21.56 -4.12 8.44
C ARG A 197 22.62 -4.24 9.53
N THR A 198 23.49 -5.23 9.38
CA THR A 198 24.65 -5.47 10.27
C THR A 198 25.98 -5.24 9.57
N VAL A 199 25.96 -4.91 8.27
CA VAL A 199 27.14 -4.68 7.44
C VAL A 199 27.13 -3.25 6.88
N PRO A 200 28.31 -2.67 6.56
CA PRO A 200 28.39 -1.40 5.85
C PRO A 200 27.70 -1.43 4.49
N VAL A 201 27.13 -0.29 4.08
CA VAL A 201 26.58 -0.07 2.74
C VAL A 201 27.12 1.23 2.17
N SER A 202 27.08 1.38 0.85
CA SER A 202 27.48 2.59 0.14
C SER A 202 26.32 3.15 -0.65
N ILE A 203 26.31 4.47 -0.82
CA ILE A 203 25.36 5.17 -1.68
C ILE A 203 26.10 5.52 -2.96
N GLY A 204 25.59 5.07 -4.11
CA GLY A 204 26.15 5.43 -5.41
C GLY A 204 26.12 6.94 -5.64
N GLY A 205 27.20 7.48 -6.22
CA GLY A 205 27.33 8.91 -6.51
C GLY A 205 27.89 9.77 -5.36
N THR A 206 28.25 9.19 -4.21
CA THR A 206 28.89 9.91 -3.11
C THR A 206 29.93 9.06 -2.36
N THR A 207 30.96 9.71 -1.80
CA THR A 207 31.92 9.09 -0.87
C THR A 207 31.40 9.02 0.55
N TRP A 208 30.28 9.69 0.85
CA TRP A 208 29.62 9.64 2.14
C TRP A 208 29.21 8.20 2.52
N ARG A 209 29.32 7.87 3.81
CA ARG A 209 28.98 6.54 4.35
C ARG A 209 28.17 6.69 5.63
N SER A 210 27.02 6.02 5.67
CA SER A 210 26.21 5.93 6.89
C SER A 210 26.85 4.98 7.90
N LYS A 211 26.86 5.37 9.17
CA LYS A 211 27.24 4.48 10.28
C LYS A 211 26.30 3.27 10.34
N ILE A 212 26.76 2.12 10.86
CA ILE A 212 25.89 0.97 11.07
C ILE A 212 24.75 1.40 12.03
N PRO A 213 23.48 1.26 11.62
CA PRO A 213 22.35 1.72 12.41
C PRO A 213 22.15 0.80 13.62
N ILE A 214 21.77 1.40 14.75
CA ILE A 214 21.41 0.68 15.99
C ILE A 214 19.91 0.79 16.17
N GLU A 215 19.22 -0.33 16.37
CA GLU A 215 17.76 -0.38 16.41
C GLU A 215 17.14 0.54 17.47
N SER A 216 17.71 0.60 18.68
CA SER A 216 17.22 1.49 19.75
C SER A 216 17.30 2.95 19.34
N THR A 217 18.44 3.38 18.81
CA THR A 217 18.65 4.74 18.32
C THR A 217 17.70 5.09 17.17
N VAL A 218 17.48 4.17 16.22
CA VAL A 218 16.51 4.40 15.13
C VAL A 218 15.09 4.57 15.68
N LYS A 219 14.69 3.76 16.67
CA LYS A 219 13.37 3.88 17.31
C LYS A 219 13.20 5.22 18.05
N GLU A 220 14.26 5.70 18.70
CA GLU A 220 14.28 6.99 19.40
C GLU A 220 14.18 8.15 18.41
N GLU A 221 15.06 8.20 17.41
CA GLU A 221 15.08 9.26 16.39
C GLU A 221 13.75 9.33 15.61
N LEU A 222 13.15 8.18 15.27
CA LEU A 222 11.83 8.16 14.63
C LEU A 222 10.75 8.76 15.54
N LYS A 223 10.77 8.45 16.84
CA LYS A 223 9.82 9.03 17.81
C LYS A 223 10.02 10.53 17.95
N GLU A 224 11.26 11.01 17.96
CA GLU A 224 11.56 12.44 18.01
C GLU A 224 10.97 13.19 16.82
N ILE A 225 11.16 12.67 15.59
CA ILE A 225 10.57 13.26 14.39
C ILE A 225 9.04 13.28 14.49
N LEU A 226 8.43 12.15 14.86
CA LEU A 226 6.97 12.01 14.95
C LEU A 226 6.35 12.91 16.03
N ASN A 227 7.03 13.10 17.16
CA ASN A 227 6.58 13.90 18.30
C ASN A 227 6.99 15.38 18.21
N SER A 228 7.72 15.78 17.16
CA SER A 228 8.08 17.18 16.94
C SER A 228 6.86 18.08 16.73
N ASN A 229 7.03 19.39 16.89
CA ASN A 229 5.99 20.40 16.65
C ASN A 229 5.87 20.82 15.17
N LEU A 230 6.44 20.03 14.25
CA LEU A 230 6.39 20.29 12.81
C LEU A 230 5.00 20.01 12.24
N GLU A 231 4.67 20.64 11.10
CA GLU A 231 3.49 20.28 10.32
C GLU A 231 3.60 18.83 9.82
N ILE A 232 2.48 18.19 9.52
CA ILE A 232 2.45 16.79 9.07
C ILE A 232 3.29 16.58 7.80
N ILE A 233 3.22 17.52 6.85
CA ILE A 233 4.04 17.48 5.64
C ILE A 233 5.53 17.55 5.94
N ASP A 234 5.95 18.41 6.87
CA ASP A 234 7.37 18.53 7.24
C ASP A 234 7.84 17.28 7.99
N LYS A 235 7.00 16.69 8.86
CA LYS A 235 7.28 15.38 9.48
C LYS A 235 7.47 14.29 8.41
N ALA A 236 6.61 14.25 7.39
CA ALA A 236 6.71 13.29 6.31
C ALA A 236 8.03 13.44 5.53
N ILE A 237 8.42 14.68 5.24
CA ILE A 237 9.70 15.00 4.57
C ILE A 237 10.90 14.60 5.43
N GLU A 238 10.87 14.89 6.74
CA GLU A 238 11.93 14.45 7.66
C GLU A 238 12.03 12.93 7.70
N LEU A 239 10.91 12.20 7.81
CA LEU A 239 10.91 10.73 7.81
C LEU A 239 11.44 10.14 6.50
N LEU A 240 11.08 10.75 5.36
CA LEU A 240 11.57 10.37 4.04
C LEU A 240 13.10 10.50 3.98
N LEU A 241 13.61 11.70 4.26
CA LEU A 241 15.03 12.01 4.17
C LEU A 241 15.86 11.26 5.21
N TYR A 242 15.35 11.15 6.43
CA TYR A 242 15.94 10.36 7.51
C TYR A 242 16.12 8.90 7.09
N THR A 243 15.07 8.26 6.59
CA THR A 243 15.12 6.85 6.19
C THR A 243 16.13 6.63 5.06
N MET A 244 16.15 7.55 4.07
CA MET A 244 17.09 7.51 2.96
C MET A 244 18.55 7.73 3.38
N LYS A 245 18.82 8.59 4.36
CA LYS A 245 20.19 8.88 4.81
C LYS A 245 20.68 7.87 5.83
N LYS A 246 19.85 7.51 6.81
CA LYS A 246 20.22 6.54 7.85
C LYS A 246 20.62 5.19 7.26
N GLN A 247 20.05 4.81 6.10
CA GLN A 247 20.32 3.53 5.42
C GLN A 247 20.11 2.37 6.40
N ILE A 248 18.88 2.22 6.88
CA ILE A 248 18.52 1.26 7.95
C ILE A 248 18.67 -0.18 7.46
N PHE A 249 18.33 -0.43 6.19
CA PHE A 249 18.27 -1.75 5.57
C PHE A 249 19.45 -1.98 4.62
N ILE A 250 19.66 -3.24 4.25
CA ILE A 250 20.72 -3.64 3.29
C ILE A 250 20.50 -3.04 1.90
N ASP A 251 19.23 -2.85 1.51
CA ASP A 251 18.80 -2.27 0.24
C ASP A 251 17.38 -1.67 0.37
N GLY A 252 16.86 -1.04 -0.69
CA GLY A 252 15.47 -0.60 -0.77
C GLY A 252 15.13 0.64 0.06
N ASN A 253 16.12 1.26 0.71
CA ASN A 253 15.91 2.39 1.62
C ASN A 253 15.13 3.56 0.98
N LYS A 254 15.36 3.85 -0.32
CA LYS A 254 14.63 4.92 -1.04
C LYS A 254 13.16 4.57 -1.28
N ARG A 255 12.88 3.40 -1.83
CA ARG A 255 11.52 2.87 -2.04
C ARG A 255 10.75 2.78 -0.72
N THR A 256 11.39 2.24 0.32
CA THR A 256 10.79 2.18 1.66
C THR A 256 10.47 3.57 2.22
N ALA A 257 11.39 4.53 2.09
CA ALA A 257 11.21 5.89 2.60
C ALA A 257 10.00 6.61 1.99
N VAL A 258 9.81 6.50 0.66
CA VAL A 258 8.67 7.14 -0.02
C VAL A 258 7.33 6.56 0.47
N ILE A 259 7.22 5.24 0.58
CA ILE A 259 5.99 4.58 1.05
C ILE A 259 5.74 4.92 2.54
N PHE A 260 6.79 4.90 3.36
CA PHE A 260 6.69 5.19 4.79
C PHE A 260 6.31 6.64 5.08
N ALA A 261 6.86 7.60 4.34
CA ALA A 261 6.47 9.02 4.45
C ALA A 261 5.02 9.25 3.99
N ASN A 262 4.57 8.53 2.97
CA ASN A 262 3.18 8.62 2.53
C ASN A 262 2.19 7.99 3.52
N HIS A 263 2.64 7.07 4.39
CA HIS A 263 1.80 6.58 5.49
C HIS A 263 1.25 7.73 6.34
N ILE A 264 2.15 8.62 6.80
CA ILE A 264 1.77 9.70 7.71
C ILE A 264 0.93 10.76 7.00
N LEU A 265 1.18 11.03 5.71
CA LEU A 265 0.35 11.98 4.95
C LEU A 265 -1.08 11.45 4.79
N ILE A 266 -1.21 10.22 4.31
CA ILE A 266 -2.51 9.61 4.03
C ILE A 266 -3.28 9.38 5.34
N SER A 267 -2.62 8.95 6.42
CA SER A 267 -3.27 8.74 7.73
C SER A 267 -3.79 10.02 8.38
N HIS A 268 -3.42 11.20 7.86
CA HIS A 268 -3.88 12.51 8.31
C HIS A 268 -4.66 13.29 7.24
N GLY A 269 -5.01 12.66 6.11
CA GLY A 269 -5.73 13.35 5.04
C GLY A 269 -4.93 14.47 4.35
N GLN A 270 -3.60 14.37 4.31
CA GLN A 270 -2.68 15.39 3.80
C GLN A 270 -2.04 14.99 2.47
N GLY A 271 -2.80 14.44 1.53
CA GLY A 271 -2.35 14.07 0.19
C GLY A 271 -1.24 13.00 0.14
N LEU A 272 -0.31 13.16 -0.80
CA LEU A 272 0.86 12.26 -0.98
C LEU A 272 2.04 12.96 -1.65
N ILE A 273 3.25 12.51 -1.34
CA ILE A 273 4.50 12.90 -2.01
C ILE A 273 4.82 11.89 -3.12
N THR A 274 5.01 12.41 -4.34
CA THR A 274 5.60 11.67 -5.47
C THR A 274 6.67 12.52 -6.14
N ILE A 275 7.81 11.92 -6.49
CA ILE A 275 8.85 12.61 -7.26
C ILE A 275 8.47 12.53 -8.75
N PRO A 276 8.22 13.65 -9.45
CA PRO A 276 7.90 13.62 -10.88
C PRO A 276 9.06 13.06 -11.71
N VAL A 277 8.73 12.33 -12.78
CA VAL A 277 9.73 11.68 -13.64
C VAL A 277 10.69 12.70 -14.25
N ASP A 278 10.17 13.82 -14.76
CA ASP A 278 10.93 14.93 -15.35
C ASP A 278 11.83 15.66 -14.35
N LYS A 279 11.58 15.50 -13.04
CA LYS A 279 12.36 16.09 -11.96
C LYS A 279 13.32 15.12 -11.28
N THR A 280 13.42 13.88 -11.77
CA THR A 280 14.26 12.84 -11.16
C THR A 280 15.73 13.24 -11.03
N GLN A 281 16.29 13.93 -12.03
CA GLN A 281 17.70 14.33 -12.02
C GLN A 281 17.98 15.47 -11.03
N GLU A 282 17.07 16.44 -10.96
CA GLU A 282 17.12 17.52 -9.97
C GLU A 282 17.05 16.95 -8.55
N TYR A 283 16.07 16.08 -8.31
CA TYR A 283 15.91 15.37 -7.04
C TYR A 283 17.18 14.59 -6.64
N ARG A 284 17.79 13.84 -7.56
CA ARG A 284 19.02 13.08 -7.29
C ARG A 284 20.17 13.99 -6.87
N THR A 285 20.31 15.15 -7.52
CA THR A 285 21.35 16.14 -7.19
C THR A 285 21.14 16.71 -5.79
N LEU A 286 19.92 17.13 -5.48
CA LEU A 286 19.56 17.64 -4.16
C LEU A 286 19.75 16.58 -3.06
N LEU A 287 19.46 15.31 -3.36
CA LEU A 287 19.61 14.21 -2.41
C LEU A 287 21.08 13.89 -2.12
N LEU A 288 21.96 13.98 -3.12
CA LEU A 288 23.40 13.84 -2.92
C LEU A 288 23.94 14.94 -1.98
N ASN A 289 23.57 16.19 -2.22
CA ASN A 289 23.94 17.32 -1.34
C ASN A 289 23.43 17.10 0.10
N TYR A 290 22.22 16.56 0.24
CA TYR A 290 21.66 16.22 1.54
C TYR A 290 22.46 15.13 2.26
N TYR A 291 22.93 14.09 1.56
CA TYR A 291 23.77 13.05 2.16
C TYR A 291 25.09 13.63 2.67
N GLU A 292 25.72 14.51 1.89
CA GLU A 292 27.00 15.12 2.21
C GLU A 292 26.93 16.26 3.24
N ASN A 293 25.70 16.66 3.63
CA ASN A 293 25.42 17.82 4.49
C ASN A 293 25.85 19.16 3.89
N THR A 294 26.03 19.24 2.57
CA THR A 294 26.40 20.49 1.89
C THR A 294 25.20 21.43 1.77
N ASP A 295 24.01 20.86 1.57
CA ASP A 295 22.73 21.57 1.58
C ASP A 295 21.62 20.64 2.05
N THR A 296 20.95 21.01 3.15
CA THR A 296 19.84 20.22 3.71
C THR A 296 18.48 20.89 3.57
N ILE A 297 18.44 22.13 3.07
CA ILE A 297 17.24 22.95 3.01
C ILE A 297 16.58 22.80 1.64
N SER A 298 17.37 22.87 0.56
CA SER A 298 16.82 22.90 -0.81
C SER A 298 16.04 21.63 -1.15
N ILE A 299 16.48 20.45 -0.69
CA ILE A 299 15.71 19.21 -0.92
C ILE A 299 14.37 19.22 -0.18
N LYS A 300 14.30 19.82 1.01
CA LYS A 300 13.05 19.89 1.80
C LYS A 300 12.06 20.82 1.10
N GLN A 301 12.53 21.97 0.62
CA GLN A 301 11.73 22.90 -0.17
C GLN A 301 11.23 22.24 -1.46
N PHE A 302 12.13 21.61 -2.22
CA PHE A 302 11.76 20.87 -3.43
C PHE A 302 10.69 19.81 -3.17
N LEU A 303 10.84 19.01 -2.10
CA LEU A 303 9.85 18.00 -1.73
C LEU A 303 8.49 18.62 -1.35
N LYS A 304 8.48 19.77 -0.66
CA LYS A 304 7.26 20.45 -0.20
C LYS A 304 6.55 21.21 -1.32
N GLU A 305 7.28 21.79 -2.26
CA GLU A 305 6.76 22.68 -3.30
C GLU A 305 6.50 21.98 -4.63
N VAL A 306 7.32 20.98 -4.98
CA VAL A 306 7.28 20.32 -6.30
C VAL A 306 6.70 18.91 -6.23
N CYS A 307 7.03 18.16 -5.16
CA CYS A 307 6.66 16.74 -5.06
C CYS A 307 5.37 16.48 -4.26
N TYR A 308 4.87 17.48 -3.54
CA TYR A 308 3.71 17.32 -2.67
C TYR A 308 2.41 17.54 -3.43
N ASN A 309 1.61 16.48 -3.57
CA ASN A 309 0.27 16.54 -4.15
C ASN A 309 -0.75 16.65 -3.02
N ARG A 310 -1.36 17.84 -2.88
CA ARG A 310 -2.47 18.08 -1.94
C ARG A 310 -3.79 17.55 -2.51
N ILE A 311 -4.71 17.21 -1.61
CA ILE A 311 -6.09 16.83 -1.91
C ILE A 311 -7.06 17.93 -1.55
#